data_AF-A0AA90H7F2-F1
#
_entry.id   AF-A0AA90H7F2-F1
#
_cell.length_a   1.000
_cell.length_b   1.000
_cell.length_c   1.000
_cell.angle_alpha   90.00
_cell.angle_beta   90.00
_cell.angle_gamma   90.00
#
_symmetry.space_group_name_H-M   'P 1'
#
loop_
_entity.id
_entity.type
_entity.pdbx_description
1 polymer ?
#
loop_
_entity_poly.entity_id
_entity_poly.type
_entity_poly.pdbx_seq_one_letter_code
_entity_poly.pdbx_strand_id
1 'polypeptide(L)'
;MTRTMYDGVTVADLPSGAPLYAGYVDGIYANVTALRKRFPKARVVEIAVFASTHAGQVLDVETGDATPAQAPGWVTARRHAGADPTVYCNSSTWPSVRSAFTKAGVAQPHYWIADYDGKATVPSGAVAKQFKSTAHYDQSVVADYWPGVDPEEDDMALSADDKKWLAAEIASQIKAALPSIAAAVAHTDGLYTAPADRSDQSNKTWSLESMVTDINTHVRDLTDDKG
;
A
#
# COMPACT_ATOMS: atom_id res chain seq x y z
N MET A 1 -3.62 -14.98 -2.08
CA MET A 1 -5.07 -15.28 -1.94
C MET A 1 -5.86 -14.33 -2.84
N THR A 2 -7.19 -14.44 -2.94
CA THR A 2 -8.04 -13.47 -3.67
C THR A 2 -9.13 -12.93 -2.75
N ARG A 3 -9.58 -11.71 -3.02
CA ARG A 3 -10.58 -10.99 -2.24
C ARG A 3 -11.83 -10.74 -3.08
N THR A 4 -12.97 -10.59 -2.43
CA THR A 4 -14.23 -10.20 -3.07
C THR A 4 -14.43 -8.70 -2.95
N MET A 5 -14.86 -8.07 -4.03
CA MET A 5 -15.32 -6.69 -4.06
C MET A 5 -16.71 -6.60 -4.70
N TYR A 6 -17.56 -5.75 -4.15
CA TYR A 6 -18.86 -5.43 -4.75
C TYR A 6 -18.95 -3.96 -5.13
N ASP A 7 -19.64 -3.67 -6.23
CA ASP A 7 -19.93 -2.33 -6.70
C ASP A 7 -21.36 -2.25 -7.24
N GLY A 8 -21.92 -1.04 -7.28
CA GLY A 8 -23.30 -0.82 -7.69
C GLY A 8 -23.80 0.57 -7.34
N VAL A 9 -24.83 1.03 -8.06
CA VAL A 9 -25.37 2.39 -7.92
C VAL A 9 -26.18 2.56 -6.63
N THR A 10 -26.94 1.54 -6.24
CA THR A 10 -27.78 1.54 -5.03
C THR A 10 -27.02 0.90 -3.87
N VAL A 11 -26.41 1.73 -3.03
CA VAL A 11 -25.65 1.28 -1.84
C VAL A 11 -26.47 0.38 -0.91
N ALA A 12 -27.80 0.56 -0.90
CA ALA A 12 -28.70 -0.23 -0.09
C ALA A 12 -28.72 -1.73 -0.45
N ASP A 13 -28.39 -2.06 -1.70
CA ASP A 13 -28.55 -3.42 -2.26
C ASP A 13 -27.25 -4.24 -2.19
N LEU A 14 -26.13 -3.59 -1.83
CA LEU A 14 -24.82 -4.24 -1.78
C LEU A 14 -24.74 -5.27 -0.64
N PRO A 15 -24.29 -6.52 -0.91
CA PRO A 15 -24.12 -7.53 0.13
C PRO A 15 -23.11 -7.07 1.20
N SER A 16 -23.35 -7.40 2.47
CA SER A 16 -22.40 -7.11 3.57
C SER A 16 -21.27 -8.13 3.64
N GLY A 17 -20.15 -7.76 4.27
CA GLY A 17 -19.09 -8.69 4.66
C GLY A 17 -17.95 -8.84 3.65
N ALA A 18 -17.99 -8.12 2.53
CA ALA A 18 -16.85 -8.05 1.64
C ALA A 18 -15.74 -7.15 2.24
N PRO A 19 -14.45 -7.48 2.03
CA PRO A 19 -13.34 -6.64 2.44
C PRO A 19 -13.23 -5.34 1.64
N LEU A 20 -13.74 -5.32 0.40
CA LEU A 20 -13.73 -4.16 -0.48
C LEU A 20 -15.14 -3.86 -1.04
N TYR A 21 -15.40 -2.58 -1.24
CA TYR A 21 -16.50 -2.07 -2.06
C TYR A 21 -15.96 -1.00 -3.01
N ALA A 22 -16.50 -0.90 -4.21
CA ALA A 22 -16.19 0.23 -5.09
C ALA A 22 -17.41 1.13 -5.30
N GLY A 23 -17.16 2.42 -5.52
CA GLY A 23 -18.22 3.35 -5.86
C GLY A 23 -17.72 4.66 -6.41
N TYR A 24 -18.67 5.49 -6.85
CA TYR A 24 -18.40 6.60 -7.74
C TYR A 24 -18.16 7.91 -6.97
N VAL A 25 -17.09 8.64 -7.32
CA VAL A 25 -16.79 9.97 -6.77
C VAL A 25 -17.55 11.07 -7.47
N ASP A 26 -17.90 10.86 -8.73
CA ASP A 26 -18.56 11.80 -9.63
C ASP A 26 -19.67 11.08 -10.42
N GLY A 27 -20.23 11.78 -11.41
CA GLY A 27 -21.37 11.29 -12.19
C GLY A 27 -22.70 11.32 -11.43
N ILE A 28 -23.76 10.87 -12.10
CA ILE A 28 -25.13 10.88 -11.54
C ILE A 28 -25.32 9.85 -10.42
N TYR A 29 -24.40 8.89 -10.30
CA TYR A 29 -24.43 7.81 -9.32
C TYR A 29 -23.37 7.96 -8.22
N ALA A 30 -22.82 9.17 -8.04
CA ALA A 30 -21.84 9.46 -6.99
C ALA A 30 -22.34 8.99 -5.60
N ASN A 31 -21.63 8.03 -4.99
CA ASN A 31 -22.14 7.31 -3.81
C ASN A 31 -21.07 6.93 -2.77
N VAL A 32 -19.80 7.34 -2.94
CA VAL A 32 -18.68 7.01 -2.02
C VAL A 32 -18.98 7.38 -0.56
N THR A 33 -19.62 8.52 -0.31
CA THR A 33 -19.98 8.94 1.06
C THR A 33 -20.96 7.96 1.71
N ALA A 34 -21.94 7.47 0.96
CA ALA A 34 -22.92 6.50 1.44
C ALA A 34 -22.28 5.11 1.66
N LEU A 35 -21.36 4.70 0.79
CA LEU A 35 -20.57 3.47 0.95
C LEU A 35 -19.75 3.47 2.24
N ARG A 36 -18.95 4.53 2.45
CA ARG A 36 -18.13 4.67 3.67
C ARG A 36 -18.96 4.64 4.94
N LYS A 37 -20.17 5.20 4.91
CA LYS A 37 -21.12 5.14 6.04
C LYS A 37 -21.67 3.74 6.28
N ARG A 38 -22.04 3.01 5.22
CA ARG A 38 -22.63 1.67 5.33
C ARG A 38 -21.60 0.60 5.68
N PHE A 39 -20.39 0.71 5.14
CA PHE A 39 -19.33 -0.29 5.26
C PHE A 39 -18.06 0.31 5.88
N PRO A 40 -18.10 0.83 7.11
CA PRO A 40 -17.00 1.60 7.71
C PRO A 40 -15.72 0.79 7.97
N LYS A 41 -15.82 -0.55 7.95
CA LYS A 41 -14.68 -1.46 8.13
C LYS A 41 -14.07 -1.94 6.81
N ALA A 42 -14.78 -1.73 5.70
CA ALA A 42 -14.29 -2.17 4.40
C ALA A 42 -13.47 -1.06 3.74
N ARG A 43 -12.57 -1.46 2.84
CA ARG A 43 -11.92 -0.51 1.95
C ARG A 43 -12.92 -0.06 0.87
N VAL A 44 -13.06 1.26 0.69
CA VAL A 44 -13.83 1.83 -0.41
C VAL A 44 -12.87 2.24 -1.53
N VAL A 45 -12.99 1.61 -2.68
CA VAL A 45 -12.28 1.94 -3.93
C VAL A 45 -13.07 3.00 -4.67
N GLU A 46 -12.44 4.13 -4.97
CA GLU A 46 -13.12 5.25 -5.58
C GLU A 46 -12.97 5.27 -7.10
N ILE A 47 -14.10 5.34 -7.80
CA ILE A 47 -14.21 5.32 -9.26
C ILE A 47 -14.58 6.71 -9.74
N ALA A 48 -13.76 7.26 -10.65
CA ALA A 48 -14.11 8.43 -11.44
C ALA A 48 -14.69 7.98 -12.79
N VAL A 49 -15.83 8.53 -13.20
CA VAL A 49 -16.43 8.27 -14.52
C VAL A 49 -15.99 9.29 -15.57
N PHE A 50 -15.60 10.49 -15.14
CA PHE A 50 -15.08 11.50 -16.06
C PHE A 50 -13.56 11.62 -15.98
N ALA A 51 -12.91 11.59 -17.14
CA ALA A 51 -11.46 11.83 -17.22
C ALA A 51 -11.03 13.26 -16.79
N SER A 52 -11.98 14.19 -16.65
CA SER A 52 -11.76 15.52 -16.06
C SER A 52 -11.74 15.52 -14.53
N THR A 53 -12.16 14.43 -13.88
CA THR A 53 -12.25 14.35 -12.43
C THR A 53 -10.89 13.99 -11.85
N HIS A 54 -10.29 14.94 -11.13
CA HIS A 54 -8.97 14.78 -10.51
C HIS A 54 -9.01 14.07 -9.15
N ALA A 55 -9.83 13.03 -9.03
CA ALA A 55 -10.01 12.21 -7.83
C ALA A 55 -10.15 10.72 -8.21
N GLY A 56 -10.24 9.84 -7.21
CA GLY A 56 -10.39 8.40 -7.41
C GLY A 56 -9.09 7.62 -7.58
N GLN A 57 -9.18 6.31 -7.38
CA GLN A 57 -8.15 5.32 -7.70
C GLN A 57 -8.40 4.66 -9.07
N VAL A 58 -9.65 4.57 -9.50
CA VAL A 58 -10.08 3.93 -10.75
C VAL A 58 -10.66 4.97 -11.69
N LEU A 59 -10.31 4.91 -12.98
CA LEU A 59 -11.09 5.56 -14.04
C LEU A 59 -11.95 4.54 -14.76
N ASP A 60 -13.24 4.83 -14.88
CA ASP A 60 -14.19 4.03 -15.65
C ASP A 60 -14.07 4.37 -17.15
N VAL A 61 -13.70 3.38 -17.96
CA VAL A 61 -13.58 3.52 -19.41
C VAL A 61 -14.62 2.63 -20.09
N GLU A 62 -15.81 3.20 -20.28
CA GLU A 62 -16.94 2.55 -20.92
C GLU A 62 -17.85 3.52 -21.70
N THR A 63 -18.91 2.99 -22.32
CA THR A 63 -19.82 3.80 -23.13
C THR A 63 -20.67 4.69 -22.23
N GLY A 64 -20.45 6.00 -22.29
CA GLY A 64 -21.13 6.98 -21.45
C GLY A 64 -20.18 7.73 -20.51
N ASP A 65 -19.02 7.13 -20.24
CA ASP A 65 -18.01 7.60 -19.30
C ASP A 65 -16.74 8.03 -20.04
N ALA A 66 -15.55 7.76 -19.51
CA ALA A 66 -14.31 8.08 -20.19
C ALA A 66 -14.06 7.17 -21.40
N THR A 67 -13.40 7.72 -22.41
CA THR A 67 -12.98 6.97 -23.60
C THR A 67 -11.56 6.40 -23.43
N PRO A 68 -11.18 5.35 -24.19
CA PRO A 68 -9.82 4.84 -24.19
C PRO A 68 -8.75 5.91 -24.46
N ALA A 69 -9.06 6.89 -25.31
CA ALA A 69 -8.13 7.98 -25.66
C ALA A 69 -7.91 8.98 -24.50
N GLN A 70 -8.86 9.10 -23.57
CA GLN A 70 -8.75 10.01 -22.43
C GLN A 70 -7.98 9.39 -21.25
N ALA A 71 -7.97 8.06 -21.14
CA ALA A 71 -7.37 7.35 -20.02
C ALA A 71 -5.89 7.69 -19.77
N PRO A 72 -5.00 7.81 -20.78
CA PRO A 72 -3.60 8.18 -20.55
C PRO A 72 -3.43 9.55 -19.90
N GLY A 73 -4.26 10.53 -20.28
CA GLY A 73 -4.20 11.88 -19.71
C GLY A 73 -4.60 11.90 -18.23
N TRP A 74 -5.70 11.21 -17.89
CA TRP A 74 -6.14 11.09 -16.50
C TRP A 74 -5.11 10.36 -15.63
N VAL A 75 -4.60 9.21 -16.10
CA VAL A 75 -3.57 8.45 -15.37
C VAL A 75 -2.33 9.29 -15.13
N THR A 76 -1.88 10.05 -16.14
CA THR A 76 -0.75 10.97 -16.00
C THR A 76 -1.01 12.02 -14.93
N ALA A 77 -2.19 12.65 -14.94
CA ALA A 77 -2.58 13.64 -13.94
C ALA A 77 -2.65 13.04 -12.51
N ARG A 78 -3.18 11.83 -12.35
CA ARG A 78 -3.26 11.15 -11.05
C ARG A 78 -1.87 10.77 -10.51
N ARG A 79 -0.98 10.29 -11.37
CA ARG A 79 0.42 10.01 -11.00
C ARG A 79 1.17 11.27 -10.59
N HIS A 80 0.97 12.38 -11.30
CA HIS A 80 1.52 13.68 -10.88
C HIS A 80 1.00 14.13 -9.51
N ALA A 81 -0.20 13.72 -9.13
CA ALA A 81 -0.77 13.95 -7.80
C ALA A 81 -0.34 12.89 -6.75
N GLY A 82 0.60 12.01 -7.08
CA GLY A 82 1.13 10.99 -6.17
C GLY A 82 0.27 9.73 -6.03
N ALA A 83 -0.73 9.52 -6.89
CA ALA A 83 -1.55 8.31 -6.87
C ALA A 83 -0.95 7.20 -7.75
N ASP A 84 -1.27 5.94 -7.45
CA ASP A 84 -1.04 4.79 -8.34
C ASP A 84 -2.38 4.33 -8.97
N PRO A 85 -2.73 4.80 -10.18
CA PRO A 85 -4.07 4.66 -10.71
C PRO A 85 -4.33 3.30 -11.40
N THR A 86 -5.61 2.93 -11.39
CA THR A 86 -6.17 1.79 -12.13
C THR A 86 -7.13 2.27 -13.21
N VAL A 87 -7.24 1.52 -14.31
CA VAL A 87 -8.29 1.73 -15.32
C VAL A 87 -9.23 0.53 -15.34
N TYR A 88 -10.53 0.80 -15.20
CA TYR A 88 -11.58 -0.17 -15.44
C TYR A 88 -12.01 -0.14 -16.91
N CYS A 89 -12.19 -1.30 -17.53
CA CYS A 89 -12.86 -1.44 -18.82
C CYS A 89 -13.27 -2.90 -19.05
N ASN A 90 -14.20 -3.14 -19.98
CA ASN A 90 -14.51 -4.52 -20.40
C ASN A 90 -13.37 -5.16 -21.21
N SER A 91 -13.32 -6.49 -21.21
CA SER A 91 -12.29 -7.31 -21.85
C SER A 91 -12.11 -7.00 -23.34
N SER A 92 -13.19 -6.68 -24.06
CA SER A 92 -13.13 -6.31 -25.48
C SER A 92 -12.56 -4.91 -25.74
N THR A 93 -12.67 -4.00 -24.77
CA THR A 93 -12.16 -2.62 -24.83
C THR A 93 -10.71 -2.53 -24.39
N TRP A 94 -10.25 -3.46 -23.55
CA TRP A 94 -8.91 -3.46 -22.98
C TRP A 94 -7.76 -3.33 -24.00
N PRO A 95 -7.75 -4.02 -25.15
CA PRO A 95 -6.71 -3.83 -26.17
C PRO A 95 -6.63 -2.39 -26.69
N SER A 96 -7.77 -1.72 -26.85
CA SER A 96 -7.85 -0.32 -27.30
C SER A 96 -7.33 0.64 -26.25
N VAL A 97 -7.61 0.39 -24.97
CA VAL A 97 -7.05 1.16 -23.84
C VAL A 97 -5.53 1.02 -23.82
N ARG A 98 -5.00 -0.21 -23.84
CA ARG A 98 -3.56 -0.46 -23.87
C ARG A 98 -2.87 0.23 -25.06
N SER A 99 -3.51 0.17 -26.23
CA SER A 99 -3.04 0.85 -27.44
C SER A 99 -2.98 2.38 -27.25
N ALA A 100 -3.98 2.98 -26.58
CA ALA A 100 -3.99 4.41 -26.30
C ALA A 100 -2.81 4.83 -25.41
N PHE A 101 -2.49 4.06 -24.36
CA PHE A 101 -1.31 4.29 -23.52
C PHE A 101 0.00 4.18 -24.32
N THR A 102 0.14 3.13 -25.14
CA THR A 102 1.31 2.96 -26.02
C THR A 102 1.48 4.14 -26.98
N LYS A 103 0.40 4.58 -27.64
CA LYS A 103 0.42 5.73 -28.56
C LYS A 103 0.77 7.04 -27.86
N ALA A 104 0.32 7.20 -26.61
CA ALA A 104 0.63 8.38 -25.80
C ALA A 104 2.04 8.37 -25.20
N GLY A 105 2.77 7.23 -25.29
CA GLY A 105 4.06 7.08 -24.61
C GLY A 105 3.96 7.08 -23.08
N VAL A 106 2.79 6.73 -22.54
CA VAL A 106 2.53 6.70 -21.08
C VAL A 106 2.62 5.26 -20.59
N ALA A 107 3.32 5.04 -19.47
CA ALA A 107 3.39 3.72 -18.84
C ALA A 107 1.97 3.21 -18.52
N GLN A 108 1.74 1.91 -18.71
CA GLN A 108 0.43 1.31 -18.45
C GLN A 108 0.03 1.48 -16.96
N PRO A 109 -1.24 1.72 -16.62
CA PRO A 109 -1.76 1.65 -15.26
C PRO A 109 -2.01 0.20 -14.84
N HIS A 110 -2.49 0.02 -13.61
CA HIS A 110 -3.15 -1.23 -13.24
C HIS A 110 -4.48 -1.37 -13.98
N TYR A 111 -5.02 -2.59 -14.03
CA TYR A 111 -6.27 -2.87 -14.73
C TYR A 111 -7.28 -3.62 -13.87
N TRP A 112 -8.54 -3.19 -13.95
CA TRP A 112 -9.70 -3.92 -13.46
C TRP A 112 -10.59 -4.26 -14.66
N ILE A 113 -10.71 -5.55 -14.99
CA ILE A 113 -11.31 -5.96 -16.27
C ILE A 113 -12.70 -6.54 -16.06
N ALA A 114 -13.70 -6.04 -16.79
CA ALA A 114 -15.02 -6.65 -16.81
C ALA A 114 -15.06 -7.81 -17.83
N ASP A 115 -15.44 -8.98 -17.36
CA ASP A 115 -15.64 -10.18 -18.17
C ASP A 115 -16.62 -11.12 -17.45
N TYR A 116 -17.90 -11.03 -17.81
CA TYR A 116 -19.02 -11.69 -17.12
C TYR A 116 -19.13 -13.19 -17.39
N ASP A 117 -18.00 -13.91 -17.34
CA ASP A 117 -17.89 -15.34 -17.60
C ASP A 117 -18.24 -16.23 -16.39
N GLY A 118 -18.58 -15.63 -15.25
CA GLY A 118 -18.89 -16.33 -14.01
C GLY A 118 -17.68 -16.92 -13.29
N LYS A 119 -16.45 -16.66 -13.76
CA LYS A 119 -15.21 -17.22 -13.21
C LYS A 119 -14.48 -16.20 -12.35
N ALA A 120 -14.36 -16.47 -11.06
CA ALA A 120 -13.62 -15.65 -10.11
C ALA A 120 -12.09 -15.86 -10.24
N THR A 121 -11.52 -15.60 -11.42
CA THR A 121 -10.07 -15.63 -11.68
C THR A 121 -9.62 -14.30 -12.26
N VAL A 122 -8.62 -13.66 -11.64
CA VAL A 122 -8.01 -12.42 -12.16
C VAL A 122 -7.19 -12.76 -13.41
N PRO A 123 -7.41 -12.06 -14.56
CA PRO A 123 -6.66 -12.33 -15.78
C PRO A 123 -5.23 -11.79 -15.65
N SER A 124 -4.29 -12.41 -16.35
CA SER A 124 -2.89 -11.97 -16.35
C SER A 124 -2.78 -10.51 -16.82
N GLY A 125 -2.06 -9.69 -16.06
CA GLY A 125 -1.90 -8.26 -16.32
C GLY A 125 -3.00 -7.36 -15.74
N ALA A 126 -3.93 -7.91 -14.96
CA ALA A 126 -4.92 -7.16 -14.19
C ALA A 126 -4.76 -7.39 -12.68
N VAL A 127 -5.28 -6.48 -11.87
CA VAL A 127 -5.34 -6.59 -10.40
C VAL A 127 -6.73 -6.99 -9.91
N ALA A 128 -7.76 -6.82 -10.75
CA ALA A 128 -9.13 -7.23 -10.45
C ALA A 128 -9.87 -7.67 -11.72
N LYS A 129 -10.92 -8.48 -11.54
CA LYS A 129 -11.88 -8.84 -12.60
C LYS A 129 -13.30 -8.72 -12.09
N GLN A 130 -14.15 -7.94 -12.76
CA GLN A 130 -15.60 -7.97 -12.55
C GLN A 130 -16.15 -9.15 -13.35
N PHE A 131 -16.55 -10.23 -12.67
CA PHE A 131 -16.83 -11.53 -13.32
C PHE A 131 -18.31 -11.89 -13.34
N LYS A 132 -19.14 -11.13 -12.61
CA LYS A 132 -20.57 -11.35 -12.51
C LYS A 132 -21.29 -10.03 -12.35
N SER A 133 -22.35 -9.86 -13.12
CA SER A 133 -23.31 -8.76 -12.98
C SER A 133 -24.67 -9.30 -12.53
N THR A 134 -25.37 -8.52 -11.72
CA THR A 134 -26.75 -8.82 -11.28
C THR A 134 -27.63 -7.60 -11.51
N ALA A 135 -28.93 -7.71 -11.22
CA ALA A 135 -29.84 -6.57 -11.32
C ALA A 135 -29.52 -5.42 -10.33
N HIS A 136 -28.70 -5.68 -9.31
CA HIS A 136 -28.49 -4.74 -8.18
C HIS A 136 -27.04 -4.34 -7.97
N TYR A 137 -26.12 -5.24 -8.28
CA TYR A 137 -24.69 -5.08 -8.00
C TYR A 137 -23.86 -5.95 -8.93
N ASP A 138 -22.60 -5.57 -9.06
CA ASP A 138 -21.58 -6.35 -9.72
C ASP A 138 -20.60 -6.93 -8.70
N GLN A 139 -20.02 -8.07 -9.06
CA GLN A 139 -19.09 -8.79 -8.21
C GLN A 139 -17.74 -8.95 -8.92
N SER A 140 -16.70 -8.57 -8.19
CA SER A 140 -15.33 -8.65 -8.62
C SER A 140 -14.50 -9.59 -7.76
N VAL A 141 -13.58 -10.29 -8.41
CA VAL A 141 -12.44 -10.95 -7.76
C VAL A 141 -11.25 -10.01 -7.84
N VAL A 142 -10.55 -9.85 -6.72
CA VAL A 142 -9.40 -8.94 -6.59
C VAL A 142 -8.18 -9.75 -6.19
N ALA A 143 -7.02 -9.41 -6.73
CA ALA A 143 -5.75 -9.93 -6.26
C ALA A 143 -5.56 -9.68 -4.75
N ASP A 144 -4.64 -10.42 -4.12
CA ASP A 144 -4.36 -10.27 -2.69
C ASP A 144 -3.94 -8.84 -2.33
N TYR A 145 -3.23 -8.21 -3.25
CA TYR A 145 -2.73 -6.84 -3.16
C TYR A 145 -3.14 -6.04 -4.39
N TRP A 146 -3.59 -4.82 -4.18
CA TRP A 146 -3.98 -3.84 -5.18
C TRP A 146 -3.21 -2.54 -4.93
N PRO A 147 -2.16 -2.25 -5.73
CA PRO A 147 -1.38 -1.01 -5.58
C PRO A 147 -2.25 0.25 -5.73
N GLY A 148 -2.00 1.25 -4.89
CA GLY A 148 -2.78 2.50 -4.85
C GLY A 148 -4.14 2.39 -4.14
N VAL A 149 -4.57 1.18 -3.77
CA VAL A 149 -5.78 0.92 -2.97
C VAL A 149 -5.40 0.40 -1.58
N ASP A 150 -4.59 -0.64 -1.55
CA ASP A 150 -4.05 -1.21 -0.32
C ASP A 150 -2.87 -0.36 0.16
N PRO A 151 -2.68 -0.22 1.49
CA PRO A 151 -1.51 0.45 2.04
C PRO A 151 -0.24 -0.27 1.58
N GLU A 152 0.81 0.49 1.25
CA GLU A 152 2.12 -0.10 1.04
C GLU A 152 2.65 -0.64 2.38
N GLU A 153 3.48 -1.69 2.39
CA GLU A 153 4.02 -2.25 3.65
C GLU A 153 4.80 -1.19 4.46
N ASP A 154 5.36 -0.17 3.81
CA ASP A 154 6.01 0.98 4.45
C ASP A 154 5.03 1.99 5.06
N ASP A 155 3.75 1.98 4.66
CA ASP A 155 2.69 2.83 5.24
C ASP A 155 2.20 2.30 6.59
N MET A 156 2.62 1.10 7.00
CA MET A 156 2.56 0.63 8.38
C MET A 156 3.66 1.31 9.22
N ALA A 157 3.81 2.63 9.08
CA ALA A 157 4.68 3.41 9.94
C ALA A 157 4.30 3.12 11.39
N LEU A 158 5.18 2.41 12.10
CA LEU A 158 5.01 2.09 13.51
C LEU A 158 4.57 3.36 14.23
N SER A 159 3.48 3.27 14.99
CA SER A 159 3.02 4.41 15.79
C SER A 159 4.14 4.87 16.72
N ALA A 160 4.07 6.10 17.23
CA ALA A 160 5.06 6.56 18.21
C ALA A 160 5.16 5.58 19.41
N ASP A 161 4.04 4.97 19.79
CA ASP A 161 3.96 3.98 20.85
C ASP A 161 4.57 2.63 20.44
N ASP A 162 4.36 2.17 19.21
CA ASP A 162 4.99 0.94 18.71
C ASP A 162 6.50 1.11 18.56
N LYS A 163 6.97 2.28 18.12
CA LYS A 163 8.40 2.62 18.06
C LYS A 163 9.01 2.63 19.47
N LYS A 164 8.30 3.20 20.43
CA LYS A 164 8.72 3.26 21.84
C LYS A 164 8.77 1.87 22.47
N TRP A 165 7.76 1.04 22.20
CA TRP A 165 7.72 -0.34 22.67
C TRP A 165 8.85 -1.17 22.06
N LEU A 166 9.07 -1.06 20.75
CA LEU A 166 10.14 -1.77 20.05
C LEU A 166 11.53 -1.34 20.54
N ALA A 167 11.74 -0.04 20.79
CA ALA A 167 12.98 0.47 21.35
C ALA A 167 13.24 -0.09 22.77
N ALA A 168 12.21 -0.14 23.62
CA ALA A 168 12.32 -0.72 24.96
C ALA A 168 12.61 -2.23 24.92
N GLU A 169 11.99 -2.95 23.99
CA GLU A 169 12.21 -4.39 23.81
C GLU A 169 13.64 -4.68 23.32
N ILE A 170 14.13 -3.94 22.32
CA ILE A 170 15.51 -4.06 21.83
C ILE A 170 16.51 -3.73 22.96
N ALA A 171 16.27 -2.65 23.72
CA ALA A 171 17.12 -2.29 24.86
C ALA A 171 17.15 -3.39 25.94
N SER A 172 16.00 -4.02 26.23
CA SER A 172 15.89 -5.15 27.15
C SER A 172 16.72 -6.34 26.69
N GLN A 173 16.61 -6.72 25.41
CA GLN A 173 17.37 -7.83 24.83
C GLN A 173 18.88 -7.56 24.82
N ILE A 174 19.31 -6.35 24.47
CA ILE A 174 20.73 -5.95 24.56
C ILE A 174 21.21 -6.06 26.00
N LYS A 175 20.45 -5.54 26.97
CA LYS A 175 20.81 -5.60 28.39
C LYS A 175 20.91 -7.03 28.92
N ALA A 176 20.06 -7.93 28.43
CA ALA A 176 20.11 -9.34 28.77
C ALA A 176 21.32 -10.06 28.15
N ALA A 177 21.77 -9.62 26.96
CA ALA A 177 22.92 -10.19 26.27
C ALA A 177 24.28 -9.64 26.76
N LEU A 178 24.31 -8.42 27.32
CA LEU A 178 25.54 -7.74 27.75
C LEU A 178 26.41 -8.56 28.74
N PRO A 179 25.87 -9.24 29.77
CA PRO A 179 26.67 -10.06 30.67
C PRO A 179 27.37 -11.23 29.96
N SER A 180 26.68 -11.85 29.00
CA SER A 180 27.21 -12.97 28.21
C SER A 180 28.32 -12.52 27.27
N ILE A 181 28.17 -11.32 26.68
CA ILE A 181 29.20 -10.69 25.85
C ILE A 181 30.40 -10.30 26.72
N ALA A 182 30.18 -9.67 27.88
CA ALA A 182 31.26 -9.31 28.80
C ALA A 182 32.04 -10.54 29.30
N ALA A 183 31.35 -11.66 29.57
CA ALA A 183 31.98 -12.91 29.96
C ALA A 183 32.79 -13.56 28.81
N ALA A 184 32.28 -13.51 27.57
CA ALA A 184 33.01 -13.99 26.40
C ALA A 184 34.27 -13.15 26.11
N VAL A 185 34.15 -11.83 26.31
CA VAL A 185 35.24 -10.86 26.11
C VAL A 185 36.32 -10.97 27.19
N ALA A 186 35.96 -11.20 28.45
CA ALA A 186 36.90 -11.41 29.56
C ALA A 186 37.77 -12.67 29.40
N HIS A 187 37.40 -13.59 28.50
CA HIS A 187 38.18 -14.78 28.15
C HIS A 187 39.17 -14.58 26.98
N THR A 188 39.23 -13.38 26.41
CA THR A 188 40.15 -13.03 25.31
C THR A 188 41.04 -11.86 25.72
N ASP A 189 42.28 -12.14 26.12
CA ASP A 189 43.35 -11.16 26.42
C ASP A 189 43.87 -10.45 25.15
N GLY A 190 42.98 -9.94 24.30
CA GLY A 190 43.32 -9.35 23.00
C GLY A 190 42.72 -7.97 22.81
N LEU A 191 43.57 -6.95 22.71
CA LEU A 191 43.21 -5.60 22.25
C LEU A 191 42.46 -5.68 20.91
N TYR A 192 41.19 -5.29 20.89
CA TYR A 192 40.40 -5.24 19.66
C TYR A 192 40.66 -3.92 18.92
N THR A 193 40.99 -4.00 17.63
CA THR A 193 40.99 -2.84 16.73
C THR A 193 39.68 -2.85 15.95
N ALA A 194 38.84 -1.84 16.13
CA ALA A 194 37.62 -1.71 15.34
C ALA A 194 37.97 -1.38 13.88
N PRO A 195 37.22 -1.89 12.88
CA PRO A 195 37.43 -1.53 11.48
C PRO A 195 37.13 -0.04 11.27
N ALA A 196 38.05 0.64 10.60
CA ALA A 196 38.00 2.06 10.28
C ALA A 196 36.95 2.33 9.18
N ASP A 197 35.67 2.41 9.55
CA ASP A 197 34.62 2.95 8.67
C ASP A 197 33.61 3.81 9.45
N ARG A 198 34.13 4.81 10.16
CA ARG A 198 33.40 6.04 10.44
C ARG A 198 34.38 7.19 10.24
N SER A 199 34.16 7.97 9.20
CA SER A 199 35.07 8.97 8.63
C SER A 199 35.33 10.20 9.51
N ASP A 200 35.16 10.14 10.84
CA ASP A 200 35.44 11.27 11.74
C ASP A 200 35.81 10.86 13.18
N GLN A 201 36.53 9.75 13.38
CA GLN A 201 37.18 9.55 14.68
C GLN A 201 38.65 9.18 14.48
N SER A 202 39.53 10.12 14.84
CA SER A 202 40.94 9.85 15.15
C SER A 202 41.06 8.50 15.86
N ASN A 203 41.93 7.60 15.41
CA ASN A 203 42.21 6.28 16.00
C ASN A 203 42.22 6.31 17.54
N LYS A 204 41.04 6.18 18.15
CA LYS A 204 40.89 6.01 19.58
C LYS A 204 40.96 4.51 19.78
N THR A 205 42.01 4.05 20.46
CA THR A 205 42.04 2.71 21.00
C THR A 205 41.01 2.71 22.13
N TRP A 206 39.83 2.15 21.87
CA TRP A 206 38.82 1.99 22.90
C TRP A 206 39.18 0.76 23.72
N SER A 207 39.31 0.90 25.03
CA SER A 207 39.30 -0.28 25.89
C SER A 207 37.91 -0.92 25.80
N LEU A 208 37.83 -2.24 25.91
CA LEU A 208 36.53 -2.94 25.91
C LEU A 208 35.59 -2.40 27.00
N GLU A 209 36.12 -1.98 28.15
CA GLU A 209 35.38 -1.31 29.22
C GLU A 209 34.76 0.04 28.77
N SER A 210 35.48 0.82 27.96
CA SER A 210 34.97 2.08 27.42
C SER A 210 33.85 1.87 26.40
N MET A 211 33.90 0.79 25.60
CA MET A 211 32.82 0.44 24.67
C MET A 211 31.56 -0.01 25.41
N VAL A 212 31.71 -0.84 26.45
CA VAL A 212 30.58 -1.27 27.30
C VAL A 212 29.94 -0.08 28.01
N THR A 213 30.75 0.87 28.48
CA THR A 213 30.26 2.09 29.13
C THR A 213 29.51 3.00 28.16
N ASP A 214 30.00 3.16 26.93
CA ASP A 214 29.36 3.99 25.89
C ASP A 214 28.02 3.40 25.44
N ILE A 215 27.97 2.07 25.23
CA ILE A 215 26.73 1.34 24.93
C ILE A 215 25.73 1.49 26.08
N ASN A 216 26.16 1.33 27.34
CA ASN A 216 25.29 1.49 28.50
C ASN A 216 24.73 2.91 28.64
N THR A 217 25.51 3.92 28.22
CA THR A 217 25.08 5.32 28.25
C THR A 217 24.04 5.60 27.18
N HIS A 218 24.29 5.18 25.93
CA HIS A 218 23.32 5.33 24.84
C HIS A 218 22.03 4.54 25.06
N VAL A 219 22.11 3.34 25.64
CA VAL A 219 20.92 2.56 25.99
C VAL A 219 20.09 3.28 27.07
N ARG A 220 20.74 3.92 28.05
CA ARG A 220 20.05 4.74 29.04
C ARG A 220 19.36 5.94 28.41
N ASP A 221 20.04 6.69 27.56
CA ASP A 221 19.49 7.88 26.90
C ASP A 221 18.30 7.54 25.98
N LEU A 222 18.27 6.34 25.40
CA LEU A 222 17.13 5.85 24.61
C LEU A 222 15.92 5.43 25.47
N THR A 223 16.14 5.09 26.75
CA THR A 223 15.08 4.67 27.68
C THR A 223 14.62 5.78 28.63
N ASP A 224 15.50 6.74 28.91
CA ASP A 224 15.27 7.89 29.77
C ASP A 224 15.35 9.16 28.92
N ASP A 225 14.25 9.55 28.28
CA ASP A 225 14.04 10.98 28.07
C ASP A 225 12.62 11.43 28.40
N LYS A 226 12.62 12.62 29.00
CA LYS A 226 11.59 13.21 29.84
C LYS A 226 10.39 13.67 29.00
N GLY A 227 9.20 13.32 29.50
CA GLY A 227 7.96 14.11 29.40
C GLY A 227 7.49 14.47 28.00
#